data_AF-A0A925WCA6-F1
#
_entry.id   AF-A0A925WCA6-F1
#
_cell.length_a   1.000
_cell.length_b   1.000
_cell.length_c   1.000
_cell.angle_alpha   90.00
_cell.angle_beta   90.00
_cell.angle_gamma   90.00
#
_symmetry.space_group_name_H-M   'P 1'
#
loop_
_entity.id
_entity.type
_entity.pdbx_description
1 polymer ?
#
loop_
_entity_poly.entity_id
_entity_poly.type
_entity_poly.pdbx_seq_one_letter_code
_entity_poly.pdbx_strand_id
1 'polypeptide(L)'
;MEKAKVSIDKTAGTTTVPPARGSVEIPQKLPPLFRKVDWLTLGLTFLVVFIGYFLTLAPEMTLEDSGELAVASYYAGVPHPPGYPVWTLYTYLWTLILPFGNIAWRVGVGCAFSGALASGLLALVVSRGSSMIIESIDDLKTLDRRREGAICLVAGFVAGALIGFNGYMWSQSVIVEVYPFSVVSLMGVVAFLMRWTYAPHQHRYLYWAFFMYGICVNNHQSLLVIAMGVQVLIWLAEPKLGREMFFWNTLIYALGLYIGPSMLKTNISVMAVYHLIGLSSAALWIWLTIKTQKRAIEFGRDGLMLLVLGCIAAFFGGITNYIPRFSSGGMLAFIALIGIVASIVLGLVVRQTWKFSKDWLSVLGCGGSWLAGMAFYLFMPLSGATNPPMQWGYPRTLDGFIHAFTRGQYDKINPTKGTGDTFIEQITSFSATYGMQLWRFLEGLSNEFSFLFLLISLVVFLFYRKMKRRERVWIIGMVALFICLGPFLVFLLNFSSDRQSLELTRVFLTSAHVFAAMSVGYGLTLLAASMTVHFDSLKKVSILAGLCALDFASFTLAVNSQR
;
A
#
# COMPACT_ATOMS: atom_id res chain seq x y z
N MET A 1 -70.38 66.23 17.26
CA MET A 1 -70.28 64.76 17.32
C MET A 1 -68.94 64.36 16.74
N GLU A 2 -68.39 63.24 17.22
CA GLU A 2 -67.14 62.60 16.78
C GLU A 2 -65.84 63.04 17.50
N LYS A 3 -65.43 62.24 18.49
CA LYS A 3 -64.02 61.91 18.75
C LYS A 3 -63.91 60.45 19.16
N ALA A 4 -63.09 59.73 18.40
CA ALA A 4 -62.84 58.30 18.46
C ALA A 4 -62.14 57.86 19.76
N LYS A 5 -62.48 56.65 20.22
CA LYS A 5 -61.85 55.96 21.36
C LYS A 5 -60.72 55.06 20.86
N VAL A 6 -59.57 55.20 21.53
CA VAL A 6 -58.36 54.39 21.40
C VAL A 6 -58.60 52.99 21.98
N SER A 7 -58.15 51.92 21.30
CA SER A 7 -57.95 50.59 21.88
C SER A 7 -56.50 50.15 21.74
N ILE A 8 -55.97 49.68 22.87
CA ILE A 8 -54.60 49.22 23.13
C ILE A 8 -54.33 47.92 22.37
N ASP A 9 -53.20 47.82 21.66
CA ASP A 9 -52.74 46.55 21.09
C ASP A 9 -51.41 46.10 21.71
N LYS A 10 -51.36 44.81 22.05
CA LYS A 10 -50.30 44.18 22.84
C LYS A 10 -49.14 43.78 21.94
N THR A 11 -47.94 44.17 22.36
CA THR A 11 -46.64 43.72 21.85
C THR A 11 -46.49 42.19 21.87
N ALA A 12 -46.19 41.59 20.72
CA ALA A 12 -45.54 40.28 20.61
C ALA A 12 -44.35 40.40 19.64
N GLY A 13 -43.14 40.37 20.20
CA GLY A 13 -41.89 40.39 19.44
C GLY A 13 -41.71 39.09 18.67
N THR A 14 -41.62 39.19 17.35
CA THR A 14 -41.23 38.09 16.46
C THR A 14 -39.71 37.97 16.46
N THR A 15 -39.19 36.97 17.18
CA THR A 15 -37.79 36.52 17.05
C THR A 15 -37.60 35.88 15.68
N THR A 16 -37.02 36.61 14.74
CA THR A 16 -36.58 36.08 13.44
C THR A 16 -35.40 35.14 13.66
N VAL A 17 -35.67 33.84 13.64
CA VAL A 17 -34.64 32.79 13.58
C VAL A 17 -33.86 32.94 12.26
N PRO A 18 -32.52 33.02 12.27
CA PRO A 18 -31.76 33.09 11.04
C PRO A 18 -31.93 31.78 10.26
N PRO A 19 -32.02 31.83 8.91
CA PRO A 19 -32.22 30.63 8.11
C PRO A 19 -31.10 29.63 8.38
N ALA A 20 -31.47 28.39 8.65
CA ALA A 20 -30.55 27.28 8.83
C ALA A 20 -29.57 27.26 7.64
N ARG A 21 -28.26 27.21 7.94
CA ARG A 21 -27.20 27.06 6.93
C ARG A 21 -27.64 25.99 5.93
N GLY A 22 -27.80 26.40 4.67
CA GLY A 22 -28.26 25.54 3.59
C GLY A 22 -27.54 24.20 3.66
N SER A 23 -28.32 23.13 3.75
CA SER A 23 -27.83 21.77 3.55
C SER A 23 -27.10 21.77 2.22
N VAL A 24 -25.79 21.58 2.24
CA VAL A 24 -24.99 21.38 1.03
C VAL A 24 -25.61 20.18 0.33
N GLU A 25 -26.34 20.42 -0.77
CA GLU A 25 -26.86 19.34 -1.61
C GLU A 25 -25.69 18.50 -2.06
N ILE A 26 -25.62 17.27 -1.55
CA ILE A 26 -24.63 16.30 -2.01
C ILE A 26 -25.03 15.96 -3.45
N PRO A 27 -24.17 16.25 -4.46
CA PRO A 27 -24.52 15.97 -5.84
C PRO A 27 -24.92 14.50 -5.99
N GLN A 28 -26.13 14.24 -6.54
CA GLN A 28 -26.69 12.88 -6.68
C GLN A 28 -25.79 11.92 -7.47
N LYS A 29 -24.88 12.45 -8.31
CA LYS A 29 -23.91 11.65 -9.07
C LYS A 29 -22.54 12.31 -9.03
N LEU A 30 -21.66 11.80 -8.18
CA LEU A 30 -20.26 12.21 -8.13
C LEU A 30 -19.56 11.82 -9.45
N PRO A 31 -18.82 12.73 -10.10
CA PRO A 31 -18.08 12.40 -11.31
C PRO A 31 -17.05 11.29 -11.05
N PRO A 32 -16.73 10.46 -12.06
CA PRO A 32 -15.68 9.46 -11.94
C PRO A 32 -14.35 10.13 -11.61
N LEU A 33 -13.51 9.47 -10.78
CA LEU A 33 -12.19 10.02 -10.44
C LEU A 33 -11.32 10.11 -11.68
N PHE A 34 -11.22 9.00 -12.41
CA PHE A 34 -10.40 8.88 -13.60
C PHE A 34 -11.15 9.39 -14.81
N ARG A 35 -10.50 10.26 -15.56
CA ARG A 35 -11.00 10.88 -16.79
C ARG A 35 -10.63 10.00 -17.97
N LYS A 36 -11.21 10.29 -19.14
CA LYS A 36 -10.87 9.60 -20.40
C LYS A 36 -9.37 9.63 -20.71
N VAL A 37 -8.69 10.76 -20.46
CA VAL A 37 -7.24 10.88 -20.66
C VAL A 37 -6.47 9.94 -19.75
N ASP A 38 -6.90 9.74 -18.50
CA ASP A 38 -6.19 8.88 -17.55
C ASP A 38 -6.28 7.41 -18.01
N TRP A 39 -7.45 6.97 -18.50
CA TRP A 39 -7.64 5.65 -19.12
C TRP A 39 -6.88 5.46 -20.43
N LEU A 40 -6.80 6.50 -21.26
CA LEU A 40 -5.97 6.49 -22.47
C LEU A 40 -4.49 6.31 -22.10
N THR A 41 -4.01 7.02 -21.09
CA THR A 41 -2.64 6.91 -20.59
C THR A 41 -2.33 5.51 -20.05
N LEU A 42 -3.30 4.86 -19.37
CA LEU A 42 -3.19 3.45 -18.99
C LEU A 42 -3.02 2.56 -20.21
N GLY A 43 -3.97 2.65 -21.16
CA GLY A 43 -4.01 1.75 -22.33
C GLY A 43 -2.78 1.92 -23.21
N LEU A 44 -2.36 3.15 -23.46
CA LEU A 44 -1.16 3.44 -24.25
C LEU A 44 0.10 2.86 -23.60
N THR A 45 0.31 3.15 -22.31
CA THR A 45 1.47 2.64 -21.57
C THR A 45 1.46 1.12 -21.51
N PHE A 46 0.31 0.51 -21.18
CA PHE A 46 0.13 -0.94 -21.16
C PHE A 46 0.53 -1.56 -22.49
N LEU A 47 0.00 -1.05 -23.61
CA LEU A 47 0.28 -1.61 -24.94
C LEU A 47 1.75 -1.50 -25.30
N VAL A 48 2.37 -0.34 -25.10
CA VAL A 48 3.79 -0.14 -25.42
C VAL A 48 4.69 -1.07 -24.60
N VAL A 49 4.46 -1.15 -23.29
CA VAL A 49 5.26 -2.02 -22.39
C VAL A 49 4.99 -3.49 -22.69
N PHE A 50 3.73 -3.89 -22.90
CA PHE A 50 3.37 -5.27 -23.21
C PHE A 50 3.97 -5.73 -24.53
N ILE A 51 3.94 -4.90 -25.58
CA ILE A 51 4.60 -5.21 -26.85
C ILE A 51 6.11 -5.40 -26.63
N GLY A 52 6.76 -4.50 -25.88
CA GLY A 52 8.17 -4.64 -25.54
C GLY A 52 8.48 -5.97 -24.84
N TYR A 53 7.74 -6.30 -23.79
CA TYR A 53 7.91 -7.56 -23.06
C TYR A 53 7.63 -8.78 -23.92
N PHE A 54 6.54 -8.77 -24.68
CA PHE A 54 6.14 -9.89 -25.54
C PHE A 54 7.19 -10.20 -26.60
N LEU A 55 7.80 -9.17 -27.20
CA LEU A 55 8.87 -9.34 -28.19
C LEU A 55 10.18 -9.85 -27.59
N THR A 56 10.40 -9.65 -26.29
CA THR A 56 11.60 -10.09 -25.56
C THR A 56 11.35 -11.25 -24.59
N LEU A 57 10.16 -11.87 -24.66
CA LEU A 57 9.76 -12.93 -23.76
C LEU A 57 10.62 -14.18 -23.99
N ALA A 58 11.08 -14.83 -22.91
CA ALA A 58 11.79 -16.08 -23.03
C ALA A 58 10.90 -17.14 -23.74
N PRO A 59 11.39 -17.78 -24.82
CA PRO A 59 10.58 -18.75 -25.57
C PRO A 59 10.39 -20.06 -24.80
N GLU A 60 11.31 -20.39 -23.89
CA GLU A 60 11.33 -21.60 -23.08
C GLU A 60 11.66 -21.30 -21.62
N MET A 61 11.67 -22.36 -20.80
CA MET A 61 11.98 -22.30 -19.38
C MET A 61 13.37 -21.72 -19.12
N THR A 62 13.45 -20.76 -18.22
CA THR A 62 14.69 -20.14 -17.73
C THR A 62 15.16 -20.78 -16.41
N LEU A 63 16.28 -20.26 -15.86
CA LEU A 63 16.88 -20.73 -14.60
C LEU A 63 16.07 -20.29 -13.36
N GLU A 64 16.66 -20.50 -12.17
CA GLU A 64 16.09 -20.13 -10.87
C GLU A 64 14.76 -20.86 -10.58
N ASP A 65 13.74 -20.15 -10.13
CA ASP A 65 12.47 -20.72 -9.67
C ASP A 65 11.49 -21.01 -10.82
N SER A 66 11.83 -20.57 -12.05
CA SER A 66 10.95 -20.65 -13.23
C SER A 66 10.40 -22.06 -13.48
N GLY A 67 11.24 -23.09 -13.26
CA GLY A 67 10.82 -24.47 -13.48
C GLY A 67 9.74 -24.93 -12.52
N GLU A 68 9.96 -24.65 -11.24
CA GLU A 68 9.04 -24.97 -10.17
C GLU A 68 7.70 -24.23 -10.32
N LEU A 69 7.80 -22.92 -10.57
CA LEU A 69 6.66 -22.01 -10.74
C LEU A 69 5.81 -22.37 -11.96
N ALA A 70 6.42 -22.81 -13.06
CA ALA A 70 5.69 -23.28 -14.25
C ALA A 70 4.92 -24.57 -13.97
N VAL A 71 5.51 -25.53 -13.26
CA VAL A 71 4.84 -26.78 -12.87
C VAL A 71 3.70 -26.49 -11.90
N ALA A 72 3.92 -25.65 -10.89
CA ALA A 72 2.86 -25.21 -9.97
C ALA A 72 1.70 -24.54 -10.73
N SER A 73 2.00 -23.67 -11.69
CA SER A 73 0.98 -23.00 -12.51
C SER A 73 0.17 -24.00 -13.32
N TYR A 74 0.78 -25.00 -13.95
CA TYR A 74 0.07 -25.98 -14.79
C TYR A 74 -0.87 -26.90 -14.01
N TYR A 75 -0.48 -27.30 -12.80
CA TYR A 75 -1.25 -28.21 -11.96
C TYR A 75 -2.08 -27.50 -10.88
N ALA A 76 -2.12 -26.15 -10.87
CA ALA A 76 -2.63 -25.37 -9.75
C ALA A 76 -2.07 -25.85 -8.40
N GLY A 77 -0.76 -26.11 -8.36
CA GLY A 77 -0.01 -26.63 -7.22
C GLY A 77 0.36 -25.56 -6.19
N VAL A 78 1.22 -25.94 -5.24
CA VAL A 78 1.78 -25.03 -4.24
C VAL A 78 3.29 -24.95 -4.42
N PRO A 79 3.82 -23.84 -4.96
CA PRO A 79 5.26 -23.61 -5.06
C PRO A 79 5.86 -23.26 -3.69
N HIS A 80 7.16 -22.97 -3.66
CA HIS A 80 7.90 -22.62 -2.46
C HIS A 80 7.25 -21.44 -1.72
N PRO A 81 7.42 -21.35 -0.40
CA PRO A 81 6.81 -20.35 0.45
C PRO A 81 7.08 -18.91 0.00
N PRO A 82 6.05 -18.04 -0.02
CA PRO A 82 4.75 -18.24 0.64
C PRO A 82 3.71 -19.05 -0.15
N GLY A 83 4.07 -19.73 -1.24
CA GLY A 83 3.15 -20.57 -2.03
C GLY A 83 2.31 -19.78 -3.04
N TYR A 84 2.50 -18.47 -3.11
CA TYR A 84 1.96 -17.54 -4.12
C TYR A 84 0.49 -17.78 -4.53
N PRO A 85 -0.48 -17.95 -3.61
CA PRO A 85 -1.80 -18.50 -3.95
C PRO A 85 -2.54 -17.80 -5.09
N VAL A 86 -2.59 -16.47 -5.03
CA VAL A 86 -3.31 -15.66 -6.01
C VAL A 86 -2.57 -15.63 -7.35
N TRP A 87 -1.23 -15.56 -7.31
CA TRP A 87 -0.41 -15.65 -8.51
C TRP A 87 -0.56 -17.01 -9.19
N THR A 88 -0.53 -18.12 -8.45
CA THR A 88 -0.66 -19.47 -9.01
C THR A 88 -2.02 -19.68 -9.65
N LEU A 89 -3.10 -19.21 -9.02
CA LEU A 89 -4.43 -19.23 -9.64
C LEU A 89 -4.48 -18.37 -10.91
N TYR A 90 -3.86 -17.19 -10.87
CA TYR A 90 -3.77 -16.28 -12.02
C TYR A 90 -3.01 -16.91 -13.19
N THR A 91 -1.85 -17.52 -12.96
CA THR A 91 -1.04 -18.13 -14.02
C THR A 91 -1.61 -19.46 -14.50
N TYR A 92 -2.28 -20.21 -13.63
CA TYR A 92 -3.08 -21.36 -14.04
C TYR A 92 -4.12 -20.97 -15.09
N LEU A 93 -4.84 -19.85 -14.92
CA LEU A 93 -5.76 -19.35 -15.94
C LEU A 93 -5.07 -19.08 -17.29
N TRP A 94 -3.85 -18.55 -17.30
CA TRP A 94 -3.10 -18.36 -18.54
C TRP A 94 -2.75 -19.67 -19.25
N THR A 95 -2.45 -20.74 -18.49
CA THR A 95 -2.22 -22.06 -19.07
C THR A 95 -3.46 -22.65 -19.74
N LEU A 96 -4.66 -22.27 -19.28
CA LEU A 96 -5.95 -22.68 -19.82
C LEU A 96 -6.39 -21.82 -21.02
N ILE A 97 -6.20 -20.50 -20.94
CA ILE A 97 -6.67 -19.54 -21.95
C ILE A 97 -5.81 -19.60 -23.23
N LEU A 98 -4.50 -19.83 -23.10
CA LEU A 98 -3.60 -19.96 -24.25
C LEU A 98 -3.48 -21.45 -24.63
N PRO A 99 -4.07 -21.90 -25.75
CA PRO A 99 -4.07 -23.33 -26.09
C PRO A 99 -2.77 -23.79 -26.78
N PHE A 100 -1.85 -22.87 -27.10
CA PHE A 100 -0.62 -23.13 -27.84
C PHE A 100 0.64 -22.65 -27.08
N GLY A 101 1.82 -23.03 -27.56
CA GLY A 101 3.09 -22.79 -26.88
C GLY A 101 3.31 -23.74 -25.70
N ASN A 102 4.54 -23.81 -25.21
CA ASN A 102 4.88 -24.58 -24.00
C ASN A 102 4.35 -23.87 -22.74
N ILE A 103 4.29 -24.60 -21.62
CA ILE A 103 3.73 -24.08 -20.36
C ILE A 103 4.51 -22.88 -19.83
N ALA A 104 5.84 -22.92 -19.86
CA ALA A 104 6.67 -21.82 -19.38
C ALA A 104 6.37 -20.52 -20.15
N TRP A 105 6.23 -20.61 -21.48
CA TRP A 105 5.85 -19.47 -22.31
C TRP A 105 4.46 -18.93 -21.98
N ARG A 106 3.44 -19.80 -21.81
CA ARG A 106 2.07 -19.37 -21.46
C ARG A 106 2.04 -18.63 -20.12
N VAL A 107 2.76 -19.14 -19.13
CA VAL A 107 2.91 -18.50 -17.82
C VAL A 107 3.66 -17.18 -17.95
N GLY A 108 4.75 -17.17 -18.72
CA GLY A 108 5.54 -15.96 -19.03
C GLY A 108 4.70 -14.86 -19.68
N VAL A 109 3.76 -15.18 -20.58
CA VAL A 109 2.81 -14.20 -21.13
C VAL A 109 1.96 -13.56 -20.03
N GLY A 110 1.54 -14.33 -19.02
CA GLY A 110 0.86 -13.82 -17.83
C GLY A 110 1.74 -12.90 -16.98
N CYS A 111 3.03 -13.22 -16.81
CA CYS A 111 4.01 -12.35 -16.16
C CYS A 111 4.19 -11.03 -16.91
N ALA A 112 4.36 -11.08 -18.24
CA ALA A 112 4.48 -9.92 -19.12
C ALA A 112 3.21 -9.04 -19.07
N PHE A 113 2.03 -9.66 -19.12
CA PHE A 113 0.76 -8.96 -18.98
C PHE A 113 0.67 -8.23 -17.64
N SER A 114 1.04 -8.90 -16.55
CA SER A 114 1.04 -8.32 -15.21
C SER A 114 1.98 -7.13 -15.12
N GLY A 115 3.21 -7.26 -15.62
CA GLY A 115 4.17 -6.17 -15.57
C GLY A 115 3.76 -4.95 -16.37
N ALA A 116 3.19 -5.16 -17.56
CA ALA A 116 2.62 -4.11 -18.38
C ALA A 116 1.40 -3.46 -17.72
N LEU A 117 0.53 -4.25 -17.06
CA LEU A 117 -0.64 -3.75 -16.34
C LEU A 117 -0.24 -2.89 -15.14
N ALA A 118 0.76 -3.31 -14.36
CA ALA A 118 1.33 -2.51 -13.29
C ALA A 118 1.83 -1.15 -13.79
N SER A 119 2.55 -1.16 -14.91
CA SER A 119 3.07 0.06 -15.57
C SER A 119 1.94 0.98 -16.05
N GLY A 120 0.88 0.41 -16.66
CA GLY A 120 -0.31 1.15 -17.08
C GLY A 120 -1.11 1.73 -15.90
N LEU A 121 -1.26 0.98 -14.80
CA LEU A 121 -1.91 1.46 -13.58
C LEU A 121 -1.13 2.60 -12.93
N LEU A 122 0.21 2.51 -12.92
CA LEU A 122 1.05 3.62 -12.46
C LEU A 122 0.82 4.86 -13.34
N ALA A 123 0.80 4.68 -14.66
CA ALA A 123 0.55 5.76 -15.61
C ALA A 123 -0.82 6.43 -15.40
N LEU A 124 -1.86 5.64 -15.11
CA LEU A 124 -3.20 6.11 -14.76
C LEU A 124 -3.20 6.94 -13.47
N VAL A 125 -2.58 6.42 -12.41
CA VAL A 125 -2.48 7.08 -11.10
C VAL A 125 -1.70 8.39 -11.25
N VAL A 126 -0.57 8.38 -11.95
CA VAL A 126 0.23 9.58 -12.19
C VAL A 126 -0.52 10.59 -13.04
N SER A 127 -1.14 10.19 -14.15
CA SER A 127 -1.95 11.09 -14.99
C SER A 127 -3.04 11.79 -14.17
N ARG A 128 -3.76 11.03 -13.33
CA ARG A 128 -4.82 11.61 -12.52
C ARG A 128 -4.29 12.47 -11.39
N GLY A 129 -3.24 12.02 -10.69
CA GLY A 129 -2.57 12.77 -9.63
C GLY A 129 -1.98 14.09 -10.14
N SER A 130 -1.43 14.09 -11.35
CA SER A 130 -0.85 15.27 -12.03
C SER A 130 -1.88 16.37 -12.21
N SER A 131 -3.06 16.02 -12.73
CA SER A 131 -4.20 16.94 -12.84
C SER A 131 -4.62 17.51 -11.49
N MET A 132 -4.72 16.65 -10.47
CA MET A 132 -5.14 17.08 -9.14
C MET A 132 -4.12 18.00 -8.47
N ILE A 133 -2.82 17.75 -8.69
CA ILE A 133 -1.73 18.63 -8.25
C ILE A 133 -1.82 19.99 -8.95
N ILE A 134 -1.98 20.03 -10.27
CA ILE A 134 -2.12 21.28 -11.05
C ILE A 134 -3.34 22.06 -10.55
N GLU A 135 -4.51 21.42 -10.46
CA GLU A 135 -5.77 22.02 -9.97
C GLU A 135 -5.65 22.54 -8.51
N SER A 136 -4.69 22.03 -7.74
CA SER A 136 -4.46 22.45 -6.35
C SER A 136 -3.61 23.71 -6.21
N ILE A 137 -2.78 24.05 -7.19
CA ILE A 137 -1.82 25.17 -7.14
C ILE A 137 -2.41 26.37 -7.87
N ASP A 138 -2.65 27.48 -7.15
CA ASP A 138 -3.33 28.66 -7.70
C ASP A 138 -2.62 29.24 -8.94
N ASP A 139 -1.29 29.31 -8.92
CA ASP A 139 -0.47 29.83 -10.03
C ASP A 139 -0.64 29.03 -11.34
N LEU A 140 -1.02 27.75 -11.26
CA LEU A 140 -1.08 26.85 -12.41
C LEU A 140 -2.51 26.66 -12.94
N LYS A 141 -3.53 27.24 -12.29
CA LYS A 141 -4.94 27.07 -12.68
C LYS A 141 -5.35 27.73 -13.99
N THR A 142 -4.54 28.66 -14.48
CA THR A 142 -4.77 29.34 -15.77
C THR A 142 -4.51 28.43 -16.97
N LEU A 143 -3.89 27.27 -16.75
CA LEU A 143 -3.62 26.28 -17.77
C LEU A 143 -4.92 25.73 -18.38
N ASP A 144 -5.05 25.81 -19.70
CA ASP A 144 -6.23 25.27 -20.38
C ASP A 144 -6.29 23.74 -20.29
N ARG A 145 -7.51 23.22 -20.34
CA ARG A 145 -7.79 21.79 -20.12
C ARG A 145 -7.12 20.87 -21.15
N ARG A 146 -6.90 21.35 -22.38
CA ARG A 146 -6.26 20.54 -23.44
C ARG A 146 -4.78 20.36 -23.16
N ARG A 147 -4.07 21.44 -22.82
CA ARG A 147 -2.65 21.39 -22.44
C ARG A 147 -2.44 20.63 -21.14
N GLU A 148 -3.29 20.84 -20.14
CA GLU A 148 -3.27 20.05 -18.90
C GLU A 148 -3.41 18.55 -19.18
N GLY A 149 -4.38 18.17 -20.03
CA GLY A 149 -4.57 16.77 -20.43
C GLY A 149 -3.35 16.17 -21.11
N ALA A 150 -2.70 16.91 -22.01
CA ALA A 150 -1.47 16.47 -22.68
C ALA A 150 -0.31 16.29 -21.69
N ILE A 151 -0.13 17.22 -20.76
CA ILE A 151 0.89 17.11 -19.70
C ILE A 151 0.63 15.88 -18.82
N CYS A 152 -0.61 15.66 -18.40
CA CYS A 152 -0.98 14.50 -17.59
C CYS A 152 -0.69 13.18 -18.32
N LEU A 153 -1.00 13.12 -19.63
CA LEU A 153 -0.74 11.94 -20.44
C LEU A 153 0.75 11.65 -20.56
N VAL A 154 1.56 12.65 -20.90
CA VAL A 154 3.01 12.48 -21.06
C VAL A 154 3.66 12.13 -19.72
N ALA A 155 3.33 12.83 -18.65
CA ALA A 155 3.86 12.54 -17.31
C ALA A 155 3.49 11.14 -16.82
N GLY A 156 2.23 10.72 -17.04
CA GLY A 156 1.77 9.38 -16.72
C GLY A 156 2.49 8.32 -17.55
N PHE A 157 2.58 8.51 -18.87
CA PHE A 157 3.30 7.60 -19.77
C PHE A 157 4.76 7.46 -19.36
N VAL A 158 5.47 8.56 -19.11
CA VAL A 158 6.88 8.51 -18.69
C VAL A 158 7.04 7.76 -17.37
N ALA A 159 6.21 8.02 -16.36
CA ALA A 159 6.30 7.31 -15.09
C ALA A 159 6.05 5.80 -15.25
N GLY A 160 5.03 5.42 -16.04
CA GLY A 160 4.74 4.01 -16.29
C GLY A 160 5.80 3.33 -17.15
N ALA A 161 6.32 3.99 -18.18
CA ALA A 161 7.39 3.47 -19.04
C ALA A 161 8.72 3.33 -18.28
N LEU A 162 9.03 4.25 -17.34
CA LEU A 162 10.20 4.12 -16.48
C LEU A 162 10.13 2.86 -15.61
N ILE A 163 8.94 2.45 -15.14
CA ILE A 163 8.79 1.16 -14.48
C ILE A 163 8.77 0.00 -15.46
N GLY A 164 8.10 0.13 -16.59
CA GLY A 164 8.03 -0.93 -17.59
C GLY A 164 9.41 -1.31 -18.11
N PHE A 165 10.27 -0.35 -18.42
CA PHE A 165 11.58 -0.62 -19.00
C PHE A 165 12.74 -0.53 -17.99
N ASN A 166 12.42 -0.49 -16.70
CA ASN A 166 13.38 -0.68 -15.62
C ASN A 166 13.88 -2.13 -15.61
N GLY A 167 15.19 -2.35 -15.44
CA GLY A 167 15.84 -3.66 -15.46
C GLY A 167 15.34 -4.63 -14.39
N TYR A 168 14.85 -4.13 -13.25
CA TYR A 168 14.29 -4.95 -12.18
C TYR A 168 12.91 -5.47 -12.59
N MET A 169 12.05 -4.61 -13.13
CA MET A 169 10.70 -5.00 -13.55
C MET A 169 10.71 -5.80 -14.85
N TRP A 170 11.50 -5.35 -15.84
CA TRP A 170 11.59 -5.98 -17.15
C TRP A 170 12.14 -7.39 -17.01
N SER A 171 13.28 -7.60 -16.34
CA SER A 171 13.88 -8.93 -16.20
C SER A 171 12.92 -9.95 -15.58
N GLN A 172 12.03 -9.53 -14.68
CA GLN A 172 11.04 -10.39 -14.03
C GLN A 172 9.74 -10.53 -14.83
N SER A 173 9.48 -9.64 -15.79
CA SER A 173 8.28 -9.67 -16.62
C SER A 173 8.44 -10.53 -17.88
N VAL A 174 9.68 -10.88 -18.26
CA VAL A 174 9.99 -11.67 -19.46
C VAL A 174 10.37 -13.12 -19.17
N ILE A 175 10.20 -13.56 -17.92
CA ILE A 175 10.41 -14.93 -17.45
C ILE A 175 9.24 -15.37 -16.57
N VAL A 176 9.25 -16.63 -16.13
CA VAL A 176 8.23 -17.17 -15.22
C VAL A 176 8.52 -16.72 -13.79
N GLU A 177 7.89 -15.62 -13.36
CA GLU A 177 8.17 -15.00 -12.07
C GLU A 177 6.95 -14.33 -11.39
N VAL A 178 7.05 -14.15 -10.07
CA VAL A 178 5.94 -13.70 -9.19
C VAL A 178 5.90 -12.19 -8.98
N TYR A 179 7.03 -11.52 -9.15
CA TYR A 179 7.21 -10.10 -8.80
C TYR A 179 6.33 -9.14 -9.63
N PRO A 180 6.14 -9.31 -10.96
CA PRO A 180 5.31 -8.38 -11.73
C PRO A 180 3.87 -8.32 -11.24
N PHE A 181 3.29 -9.47 -10.85
CA PHE A 181 1.94 -9.54 -10.29
C PHE A 181 1.87 -8.94 -8.88
N SER A 182 2.94 -9.07 -8.09
CA SER A 182 3.06 -8.38 -6.80
C SER A 182 2.95 -6.87 -6.98
N VAL A 183 3.59 -6.29 -8.00
CA VAL A 183 3.48 -4.86 -8.32
C VAL A 183 2.06 -4.48 -8.78
N VAL A 184 1.35 -5.34 -9.52
CA VAL A 184 -0.07 -5.11 -9.87
C VAL A 184 -0.93 -5.02 -8.61
N SER A 185 -0.76 -5.95 -7.66
CA SER A 185 -1.52 -5.91 -6.40
C SER A 185 -1.23 -4.64 -5.59
N LEU A 186 0.04 -4.21 -5.54
CA LEU A 186 0.44 -2.94 -4.90
C LEU A 186 -0.20 -1.73 -5.60
N MET A 187 -0.20 -1.70 -6.93
CA MET A 187 -0.84 -0.63 -7.69
C MET A 187 -2.35 -0.60 -7.48
N GLY A 188 -2.99 -1.75 -7.25
CA GLY A 188 -4.37 -1.84 -6.77
C GLY A 188 -4.58 -1.11 -5.44
N VAL A 189 -3.72 -1.37 -4.44
CA VAL A 189 -3.75 -0.66 -3.15
C VAL A 189 -3.62 0.85 -3.37
N VAL A 190 -2.62 1.28 -4.14
CA VAL A 190 -2.34 2.70 -4.40
C VAL A 190 -3.50 3.39 -5.13
N ALA A 191 -4.09 2.77 -6.15
CA ALA A 191 -5.20 3.34 -6.91
C ALA A 191 -6.47 3.50 -6.04
N PHE A 192 -6.78 2.51 -5.20
CA PHE A 192 -7.89 2.58 -4.28
C PHE A 192 -7.67 3.58 -3.15
N LEU A 193 -6.44 3.67 -2.62
CA LEU A 193 -6.06 4.70 -1.65
C LEU A 193 -6.17 6.10 -2.27
N MET A 194 -5.74 6.30 -3.51
CA MET A 194 -5.94 7.58 -4.21
C MET A 194 -7.42 7.94 -4.23
N ARG A 195 -8.29 7.03 -4.68
CA ARG A 195 -9.73 7.32 -4.69
C ARG A 195 -10.28 7.65 -3.31
N TRP A 196 -9.84 6.94 -2.28
CA TRP A 196 -10.26 7.18 -0.92
C TRP A 196 -9.74 8.51 -0.36
N THR A 197 -8.47 8.87 -0.53
CA THR A 197 -7.91 10.16 -0.07
C THR A 197 -8.66 11.37 -0.63
N TYR A 198 -9.17 11.25 -1.86
CA TYR A 198 -9.95 12.32 -2.50
C TYR A 198 -11.43 12.32 -2.13
N ALA A 199 -11.97 11.21 -1.63
CA ALA A 199 -13.33 11.10 -1.13
C ALA A 199 -13.38 10.22 0.14
N PRO A 200 -12.86 10.69 1.30
CA PRO A 200 -12.66 9.82 2.46
C PRO A 200 -13.95 9.23 3.04
N HIS A 201 -15.08 9.90 2.83
CA HIS A 201 -16.42 9.41 3.16
C HIS A 201 -16.83 8.13 2.41
N GLN A 202 -16.16 7.79 1.30
CA GLN A 202 -16.42 6.58 0.51
C GLN A 202 -15.56 5.40 0.99
N HIS A 203 -15.83 4.89 2.19
CA HIS A 203 -15.04 3.83 2.83
C HIS A 203 -14.89 2.55 2.00
N ARG A 204 -15.79 2.28 1.04
CA ARG A 204 -15.66 1.13 0.13
C ARG A 204 -14.31 1.07 -0.59
N TYR A 205 -13.72 2.22 -0.94
CA TYR A 205 -12.42 2.25 -1.61
C TYR A 205 -11.29 1.96 -0.63
N LEU A 206 -11.43 2.35 0.63
CA LEU A 206 -10.50 1.93 1.66
C LEU A 206 -10.58 0.42 1.89
N TYR A 207 -11.78 -0.16 1.89
CA TYR A 207 -11.97 -1.61 2.00
C TYR A 207 -11.33 -2.35 0.82
N TRP A 208 -11.51 -1.87 -0.41
CA TRP A 208 -10.81 -2.42 -1.57
C TRP A 208 -9.29 -2.28 -1.50
N ALA A 209 -8.78 -1.18 -0.93
CA ALA A 209 -7.35 -1.03 -0.69
C ALA A 209 -6.83 -2.07 0.31
N PHE A 210 -7.55 -2.33 1.41
CA PHE A 210 -7.19 -3.35 2.38
C PHE A 210 -7.35 -4.78 1.84
N PHE A 211 -8.35 -5.04 1.01
CA PHE A 211 -8.50 -6.30 0.28
C PHE A 211 -7.29 -6.55 -0.63
N MET A 212 -6.94 -5.58 -1.49
CA MET A 212 -5.75 -5.67 -2.33
C MET A 212 -4.47 -5.78 -1.50
N TYR A 213 -4.42 -5.16 -0.32
CA TYR A 213 -3.29 -5.32 0.58
C TYR A 213 -3.20 -6.75 1.13
N GLY A 214 -4.31 -7.41 1.42
CA GLY A 214 -4.32 -8.86 1.71
C GLY A 214 -3.79 -9.69 0.54
N ILE A 215 -4.16 -9.34 -0.70
CA ILE A 215 -3.63 -9.97 -1.92
C ILE A 215 -2.11 -9.76 -2.05
N CYS A 216 -1.59 -8.56 -1.74
CA CYS A 216 -0.15 -8.31 -1.76
C CYS A 216 0.63 -9.32 -0.91
N VAL A 217 0.12 -9.67 0.28
CA VAL A 217 0.79 -10.60 1.19
C VAL A 217 0.80 -12.03 0.64
N ASN A 218 -0.28 -12.45 -0.04
CA ASN A 218 -0.33 -13.74 -0.73
C ASN A 218 0.75 -13.84 -1.81
N ASN A 219 1.00 -12.75 -2.52
CA ASN A 219 1.97 -12.70 -3.62
C ASN A 219 3.40 -12.55 -3.10
N HIS A 220 3.63 -11.69 -2.10
CA HIS A 220 4.94 -11.57 -1.50
C HIS A 220 4.86 -10.93 -0.10
N GLN A 221 5.29 -11.67 0.93
CA GLN A 221 5.17 -11.23 2.33
C GLN A 221 6.01 -9.98 2.65
N SER A 222 7.04 -9.64 1.85
CA SER A 222 7.78 -8.38 2.04
C SER A 222 6.88 -7.15 1.90
N LEU A 223 5.76 -7.24 1.19
CA LEU A 223 4.80 -6.14 1.06
C LEU A 223 4.03 -5.86 2.35
N LEU A 224 4.12 -6.70 3.39
CA LEU A 224 3.53 -6.42 4.71
C LEU A 224 4.02 -5.10 5.32
N VAL A 225 5.22 -4.64 4.97
CA VAL A 225 5.80 -3.41 5.52
C VAL A 225 5.02 -2.16 5.14
N ILE A 226 4.21 -2.20 4.06
CA ILE A 226 3.44 -1.03 3.62
C ILE A 226 2.35 -0.64 4.62
N ALA A 227 1.97 -1.52 5.56
CA ALA A 227 0.98 -1.21 6.60
C ALA A 227 1.26 0.13 7.29
N MET A 228 2.53 0.43 7.60
CA MET A 228 2.91 1.68 8.25
C MET A 228 2.68 2.89 7.35
N GLY A 229 3.09 2.82 6.08
CA GLY A 229 2.88 3.88 5.11
C GLY A 229 1.40 4.14 4.82
N VAL A 230 0.60 3.07 4.70
CA VAL A 230 -0.86 3.15 4.55
C VAL A 230 -1.49 3.85 5.76
N GLN A 231 -1.07 3.50 6.99
CA GLN A 231 -1.60 4.13 8.19
C GLN A 231 -1.21 5.60 8.34
N VAL A 232 0.01 5.98 7.96
CA VAL A 232 0.42 7.40 7.89
C VAL A 232 -0.49 8.17 6.94
N LEU A 233 -0.75 7.63 5.75
CA LEU A 233 -1.68 8.24 4.79
C LEU A 233 -3.10 8.37 5.35
N ILE A 234 -3.63 7.32 5.99
CA ILE A 234 -4.97 7.32 6.60
C ILE A 234 -5.06 8.34 7.72
N TRP A 235 -4.07 8.39 8.60
CA TRP A 235 -4.00 9.36 9.69
C TRP A 235 -4.00 10.80 9.17
N LEU A 236 -3.18 11.09 8.16
CA LEU A 236 -3.07 12.43 7.60
C LEU A 236 -4.34 12.86 6.85
N ALA A 237 -5.02 11.93 6.19
CA ALA A 237 -6.30 12.17 5.51
C ALA A 237 -7.43 12.37 6.52
N GLU A 238 -7.67 11.38 7.39
CA GLU A 238 -8.75 11.33 8.39
C GLU A 238 -8.21 10.98 9.78
N PRO A 239 -7.84 11.99 10.60
CA PRO A 239 -7.18 11.76 11.89
C PRO A 239 -7.96 10.90 12.89
N LYS A 240 -9.31 10.94 12.86
CA LYS A 240 -10.14 10.08 13.71
C LYS A 240 -10.04 8.62 13.30
N LEU A 241 -10.01 8.33 12.01
CA LEU A 241 -9.81 6.98 11.51
C LEU A 241 -8.39 6.48 11.81
N GLY A 242 -7.38 7.34 11.63
CA GLY A 242 -6.01 7.05 12.04
C GLY A 242 -5.89 6.71 13.51
N ARG A 243 -6.59 7.44 14.40
CA ARG A 243 -6.64 7.15 15.83
C ARG A 243 -7.12 5.73 16.10
N GLU A 244 -8.21 5.31 15.45
CA GLU A 244 -8.75 3.96 15.63
C GLU A 244 -7.79 2.89 15.06
N MET A 245 -7.11 3.16 13.94
CA MET A 245 -6.07 2.24 13.40
C MET A 245 -4.92 2.04 14.39
N PHE A 246 -4.38 3.12 14.96
CA PHE A 246 -3.28 3.02 15.92
C PHE A 246 -3.70 2.35 17.24
N PHE A 247 -4.95 2.52 17.67
CA PHE A 247 -5.51 1.77 18.80
C PHE A 247 -5.42 0.25 18.59
N TRP A 248 -5.87 -0.22 17.43
CA TRP A 248 -5.81 -1.65 17.10
C TRP A 248 -4.38 -2.16 16.96
N ASN A 249 -3.46 -1.38 16.39
CA ASN A 249 -2.04 -1.75 16.41
C ASN A 249 -1.48 -1.87 17.82
N THR A 250 -1.81 -0.94 18.72
CA THR A 250 -1.36 -0.98 20.12
C THR A 250 -1.90 -2.22 20.83
N LEU A 251 -3.14 -2.62 20.52
CA LEU A 251 -3.70 -3.87 21.03
C LEU A 251 -2.95 -5.09 20.48
N ILE A 252 -2.72 -5.16 19.16
CA ILE A 252 -1.95 -6.25 18.53
C ILE A 252 -0.54 -6.32 19.15
N TYR A 253 0.10 -5.17 19.36
CA TYR A 253 1.39 -5.06 20.02
C TYR A 253 1.37 -5.65 21.44
N ALA A 254 0.41 -5.24 22.27
CA ALA A 254 0.27 -5.73 23.64
C ALA A 254 -0.02 -7.25 23.68
N LEU A 255 -0.88 -7.73 22.79
CA LEU A 255 -1.21 -9.15 22.67
C LEU A 255 0.02 -9.97 22.25
N GLY A 256 0.80 -9.51 21.29
CA GLY A 256 2.01 -10.25 20.88
C GLY A 256 3.10 -10.23 21.95
N LEU A 257 3.21 -9.20 22.80
CA LEU A 257 4.07 -9.25 23.99
C LEU A 257 3.61 -10.31 24.99
N TYR A 258 2.30 -10.42 25.19
CA TYR A 258 1.72 -11.42 26.09
C TYR A 258 1.93 -12.86 25.58
N ILE A 259 1.67 -13.10 24.29
CA ILE A 259 1.88 -14.41 23.65
C ILE A 259 3.38 -14.75 23.64
N GLY A 260 4.24 -13.76 23.37
CA GLY A 260 5.69 -13.92 23.34
C GLY A 260 6.16 -14.96 22.31
N PRO A 261 5.82 -14.80 21.02
CA PRO A 261 6.22 -15.74 19.97
C PRO A 261 7.75 -15.92 19.92
N SER A 262 8.19 -17.12 19.56
CA SER A 262 9.61 -17.50 19.56
C SER A 262 10.49 -16.57 18.71
N MET A 263 9.94 -16.03 17.61
CA MET A 263 10.61 -15.05 16.76
C MET A 263 11.03 -13.79 17.54
N LEU A 264 10.16 -13.27 18.42
CA LEU A 264 10.47 -12.08 19.22
C LEU A 264 11.50 -12.38 20.32
N LYS A 265 11.49 -13.59 20.88
CA LYS A 265 12.43 -13.97 21.95
C LYS A 265 13.84 -14.28 21.45
N THR A 266 13.94 -14.82 20.24
CA THR A 266 15.22 -15.30 19.68
C THR A 266 15.93 -14.27 18.80
N ASN A 267 15.24 -13.20 18.38
CA ASN A 267 15.79 -12.19 17.48
C ASN A 267 15.63 -10.78 18.05
N ILE A 268 16.72 -10.27 18.61
CA ILE A 268 16.78 -8.94 19.27
C ILE A 268 16.42 -7.82 18.28
N SER A 269 16.88 -7.88 17.03
CA SER A 269 16.59 -6.85 16.03
C SER A 269 15.10 -6.81 15.69
N VAL A 270 14.47 -7.98 15.48
CA VAL A 270 13.02 -8.05 15.23
C VAL A 270 12.24 -7.57 16.45
N MET A 271 12.68 -7.92 17.66
CA MET A 271 12.07 -7.43 18.90
C MET A 271 12.17 -5.90 19.01
N ALA A 272 13.31 -5.31 18.66
CA ALA A 272 13.50 -3.86 18.65
C ALA A 272 12.54 -3.16 17.67
N VAL A 273 12.39 -3.69 16.44
CA VAL A 273 11.42 -3.21 15.46
C VAL A 273 9.99 -3.31 15.99
N TYR A 274 9.66 -4.45 16.59
CA TYR A 274 8.34 -4.70 17.18
C TYR A 274 7.99 -3.68 18.26
N HIS A 275 8.93 -3.40 19.19
CA HIS A 275 8.78 -2.35 20.20
C HIS A 275 8.69 -0.96 19.59
N LEU A 276 9.55 -0.63 18.61
CA LEU A 276 9.54 0.67 17.96
C LEU A 276 8.19 0.98 17.33
N ILE A 277 7.64 0.05 16.55
CA ILE A 277 6.33 0.21 15.88
C ILE A 277 5.20 0.25 16.91
N GLY A 278 5.23 -0.64 17.91
CA GLY A 278 4.20 -0.74 18.94
C GLY A 278 4.11 0.48 19.85
N LEU A 279 5.26 0.94 20.36
CA LEU A 279 5.35 2.14 21.20
C LEU A 279 5.04 3.41 20.40
N SER A 280 5.50 3.51 19.15
CA SER A 280 5.13 4.64 18.27
C SER A 280 3.62 4.67 18.01
N SER A 281 3.01 3.50 17.79
CA SER A 281 1.54 3.41 17.62
C SER A 281 0.81 3.83 18.89
N ALA A 282 1.28 3.41 20.07
CA ALA A 282 0.69 3.81 21.35
C ALA A 282 0.81 5.34 21.59
N ALA A 283 1.98 5.90 21.33
CA ALA A 283 2.21 7.35 21.46
C ALA A 283 1.32 8.15 20.49
N LEU A 284 1.23 7.72 19.23
CA LEU A 284 0.36 8.35 18.22
C LEU A 284 -1.13 8.20 18.59
N TRP A 285 -1.54 7.04 19.11
CA TRP A 285 -2.89 6.83 19.59
C TRP A 285 -3.25 7.77 20.75
N ILE A 286 -2.38 7.91 21.75
CA ILE A 286 -2.57 8.83 22.89
C ILE A 286 -2.67 10.27 22.39
N TRP A 287 -1.72 10.70 21.56
CA TRP A 287 -1.69 12.06 21.03
C TRP A 287 -2.93 12.36 20.16
N LEU A 288 -3.34 11.43 19.29
CA LEU A 288 -4.52 11.58 18.46
C LEU A 288 -5.81 11.58 19.27
N THR A 289 -5.87 10.81 20.36
CA THR A 289 -7.00 10.80 21.28
C THR A 289 -7.22 12.19 21.88
N ILE A 290 -6.14 12.86 22.30
CA ILE A 290 -6.18 14.24 22.78
C ILE A 290 -6.57 15.19 21.64
N LYS A 291 -5.89 15.09 20.49
CA LYS A 291 -6.10 16.00 19.34
C LYS A 291 -7.51 15.92 18.75
N THR A 292 -8.10 14.73 18.71
CA THR A 292 -9.43 14.49 18.16
C THR A 292 -10.53 14.50 19.23
N GLN A 293 -10.18 14.76 20.49
CA GLN A 293 -11.10 14.89 21.63
C GLN A 293 -12.02 13.67 21.79
N LYS A 294 -11.41 12.47 21.92
CA LYS A 294 -12.16 11.21 22.12
C LYS A 294 -12.97 11.27 23.42
N ARG A 295 -14.27 10.99 23.35
CA ARG A 295 -15.19 11.09 24.49
C ARG A 295 -15.08 9.86 25.38
N ALA A 296 -15.35 10.02 26.68
CA ALA A 296 -15.36 8.90 27.66
C ALA A 296 -16.27 7.74 27.24
N ILE A 297 -17.44 8.03 26.65
CA ILE A 297 -18.36 7.01 26.13
C ILE A 297 -17.76 6.20 24.96
N GLU A 298 -16.88 6.79 24.14
CA GLU A 298 -16.17 6.06 23.09
C GLU A 298 -15.14 5.09 23.69
N PHE A 299 -14.43 5.50 24.76
CA PHE A 299 -13.56 4.58 25.50
C PHE A 299 -14.33 3.42 26.13
N GLY A 300 -15.48 3.70 26.75
CA GLY A 300 -16.36 2.66 27.29
C GLY A 300 -16.82 1.67 26.22
N ARG A 301 -17.17 2.17 25.02
CA ARG A 301 -17.47 1.32 23.85
C ARG A 301 -16.30 0.43 23.48
N ASP A 302 -15.10 0.99 23.35
CA ASP A 302 -13.92 0.22 22.92
C ASP A 302 -13.56 -0.84 23.95
N GLY A 303 -13.63 -0.52 25.25
CA GLY A 303 -13.45 -1.49 26.34
C GLY A 303 -14.48 -2.62 26.32
N LEU A 304 -15.77 -2.30 26.08
CA LEU A 304 -16.82 -3.32 25.92
C LEU A 304 -16.59 -4.19 24.69
N MET A 305 -16.13 -3.61 23.59
CA MET A 305 -15.81 -4.36 22.37
C MET A 305 -14.65 -5.34 22.62
N LEU A 306 -13.59 -4.92 23.32
CA LEU A 306 -12.50 -5.81 23.73
C LEU A 306 -12.99 -6.93 24.68
N LEU A 307 -13.88 -6.61 25.61
CA LEU A 307 -14.46 -7.60 26.52
C LEU A 307 -15.27 -8.65 25.74
N VAL A 308 -16.12 -8.23 24.81
CA VAL A 308 -16.90 -9.13 23.95
C VAL A 308 -15.98 -10.03 23.13
N LEU A 309 -14.97 -9.46 22.46
CA LEU A 309 -13.99 -10.23 21.70
C LEU A 309 -13.20 -11.21 22.57
N GLY A 310 -12.81 -10.79 23.78
CA GLY A 310 -12.13 -11.63 24.76
C GLY A 310 -13.00 -12.78 25.26
N CYS A 311 -14.29 -12.53 25.54
CA CYS A 311 -15.24 -13.58 25.92
C CYS A 311 -15.46 -14.57 24.78
N ILE A 312 -15.59 -14.10 23.54
CA ILE A 312 -15.70 -14.98 22.36
C ILE A 312 -14.45 -15.85 22.24
N ALA A 313 -13.25 -15.26 22.30
CA ALA A 313 -12.00 -16.00 22.22
C ALA A 313 -11.83 -17.01 23.36
N ALA A 314 -12.16 -16.63 24.60
CA ALA A 314 -12.09 -17.51 25.76
C ALA A 314 -13.11 -18.66 25.69
N PHE A 315 -14.32 -18.38 25.21
CA PHE A 315 -15.35 -19.40 24.98
C PHE A 315 -14.90 -20.40 23.91
N PHE A 316 -14.44 -19.93 22.76
CA PHE A 316 -13.92 -20.80 21.70
C PHE A 316 -12.69 -21.59 22.17
N GLY A 317 -11.78 -20.97 22.91
CA GLY A 317 -10.63 -21.64 23.51
C GLY A 317 -11.03 -22.71 24.53
N GLY A 318 -12.11 -22.50 25.29
CA GLY A 318 -12.64 -23.48 26.23
C GLY A 318 -13.32 -24.66 25.54
N ILE A 319 -14.21 -24.43 24.57
CA ILE A 319 -14.94 -25.51 23.87
C ILE A 319 -14.04 -26.37 22.98
N THR A 320 -12.98 -25.79 22.42
CA THR A 320 -11.96 -26.51 21.64
C THR A 320 -10.91 -27.19 22.54
N ASN A 321 -11.02 -26.99 23.86
CA ASN A 321 -10.03 -27.38 24.86
C ASN A 321 -8.61 -26.85 24.58
N TYR A 322 -8.50 -25.78 23.78
CA TYR A 322 -7.24 -25.09 23.51
C TYR A 322 -6.73 -24.31 24.73
N ILE A 323 -7.65 -23.83 25.57
CA ILE A 323 -7.35 -23.22 26.88
C ILE A 323 -8.08 -24.03 27.95
N PRO A 324 -7.45 -25.08 28.51
CA PRO A 324 -8.11 -26.00 29.45
C PRO A 324 -8.65 -25.32 30.72
N ARG A 325 -8.11 -24.16 31.12
CA ARG A 325 -8.65 -23.36 32.23
C ARG A 325 -10.10 -22.91 32.01
N PHE A 326 -10.54 -22.81 30.76
CA PHE A 326 -11.88 -22.35 30.40
C PHE A 326 -12.83 -23.47 29.98
N SER A 327 -12.40 -24.75 30.00
CA SER A 327 -13.20 -25.86 29.44
C SER A 327 -14.26 -26.41 30.39
N SER A 328 -14.28 -26.01 31.67
CA SER A 328 -15.32 -26.47 32.61
C SER A 328 -16.68 -25.86 32.27
N GLY A 329 -17.75 -26.65 32.38
CA GLY A 329 -19.10 -26.21 32.00
C GLY A 329 -19.57 -24.96 32.74
N GLY A 330 -19.25 -24.85 34.04
CA GLY A 330 -19.55 -23.64 34.83
C GLY A 330 -18.77 -22.40 34.35
N MET A 331 -17.51 -22.56 33.96
CA MET A 331 -16.68 -21.46 33.44
C MET A 331 -17.15 -21.02 32.05
N LEU A 332 -17.49 -21.97 31.17
CA LEU A 332 -18.07 -21.67 29.85
C LEU A 332 -19.39 -20.92 29.97
N ALA A 333 -20.28 -21.36 30.87
CA ALA A 333 -21.54 -20.67 31.14
C ALA A 333 -21.33 -19.25 31.69
N PHE A 334 -20.35 -19.09 32.59
CA PHE A 334 -19.98 -17.78 33.13
C PHE A 334 -19.41 -16.84 32.06
N ILE A 335 -18.47 -17.30 31.24
CA ILE A 335 -17.91 -16.52 30.12
C ILE A 335 -19.00 -16.14 29.12
N ALA A 336 -19.88 -17.08 28.78
CA ALA A 336 -21.00 -16.84 27.88
C ALA A 336 -21.96 -15.78 28.45
N LEU A 337 -22.31 -15.87 29.74
CA LEU A 337 -23.17 -14.89 30.40
C LEU A 337 -22.56 -13.48 30.38
N ILE A 338 -21.28 -13.34 30.73
CA ILE A 338 -20.57 -12.05 30.65
C ILE A 338 -20.56 -11.56 29.20
N GLY A 339 -20.24 -12.42 28.24
CA GLY A 339 -20.21 -12.07 26.82
C GLY A 339 -21.56 -11.57 26.30
N ILE A 340 -22.66 -12.21 26.70
CA ILE A 340 -24.03 -11.80 26.33
C ILE A 340 -24.37 -10.45 26.96
N VAL A 341 -24.14 -10.28 28.26
CA VAL A 341 -24.41 -9.01 28.95
C VAL A 341 -23.57 -7.88 28.35
N ALA A 342 -22.27 -8.11 28.14
CA ALA A 342 -21.38 -7.16 27.51
C ALA A 342 -21.83 -6.81 26.08
N SER A 343 -22.34 -7.77 25.31
CA SER A 343 -22.86 -7.55 23.96
C SER A 343 -24.13 -6.69 23.95
N ILE A 344 -25.03 -6.89 24.91
CA ILE A 344 -26.24 -6.06 25.08
C ILE A 344 -25.83 -4.62 25.42
N VAL A 345 -24.94 -4.45 26.41
CA VAL A 345 -24.46 -3.11 26.81
C VAL A 345 -23.70 -2.44 25.67
N LEU A 346 -22.86 -3.18 24.95
CA LEU A 346 -22.17 -2.71 23.76
C LEU A 346 -23.17 -2.21 22.72
N GLY A 347 -24.25 -2.95 22.45
CA GLY A 347 -25.32 -2.54 21.54
C GLY A 347 -25.97 -1.21 21.94
N LEU A 348 -26.22 -0.99 23.24
CA LEU A 348 -26.75 0.27 23.76
C LEU A 348 -25.76 1.43 23.58
N VAL A 349 -24.49 1.23 23.93
CA VAL A 349 -23.45 2.26 23.80
C VAL A 349 -23.16 2.57 22.32
N VAL A 350 -23.15 1.57 21.45
CA VAL A 350 -23.04 1.75 19.99
C VAL A 350 -24.21 2.57 19.47
N ARG A 351 -25.45 2.29 19.90
CA ARG A 351 -26.62 3.08 19.50
C ARG A 351 -26.51 4.55 19.92
N GLN A 352 -25.97 4.82 21.11
CA GLN A 352 -25.73 6.19 21.59
C GLN A 352 -24.59 6.89 20.82
N THR A 353 -23.52 6.17 20.50
CA THR A 353 -22.34 6.73 19.82
C THR A 353 -22.47 6.81 18.30
N TRP A 354 -23.45 6.10 17.71
CA TRP A 354 -23.65 5.98 16.26
C TRP A 354 -23.70 7.32 15.52
N LYS A 355 -24.27 8.36 16.13
CA LYS A 355 -24.41 9.67 15.50
C LYS A 355 -23.10 10.43 15.33
N PHE A 356 -22.06 10.12 16.11
CA PHE A 356 -20.82 10.92 16.15
C PHE A 356 -19.51 10.11 16.12
N SER A 357 -19.56 8.79 16.21
CA SER A 357 -18.37 7.92 16.21
C SER A 357 -18.63 6.61 15.44
N LYS A 358 -18.29 6.62 14.15
CA LYS A 358 -18.42 5.45 13.23
C LYS A 358 -17.08 4.93 12.70
N ASP A 359 -15.97 5.58 13.07
CA ASP A 359 -14.65 5.29 12.51
C ASP A 359 -14.17 3.87 12.89
N TRP A 360 -14.52 3.39 14.09
CA TRP A 360 -14.22 2.03 14.57
C TRP A 360 -14.76 0.94 13.64
N LEU A 361 -15.99 1.12 13.12
CA LEU A 361 -16.61 0.18 12.19
C LEU A 361 -15.85 0.14 10.86
N SER A 362 -15.30 1.29 10.46
CA SER A 362 -14.49 1.40 9.25
C SER A 362 -13.16 0.67 9.43
N VAL A 363 -12.53 0.74 10.61
CA VAL A 363 -11.32 -0.05 10.89
C VAL A 363 -11.62 -1.54 10.90
N LEU A 364 -12.71 -1.98 11.54
CA LEU A 364 -13.14 -3.38 11.48
C LEU A 364 -13.41 -3.83 10.04
N GLY A 365 -14.05 -2.99 9.22
CA GLY A 365 -14.25 -3.24 7.79
C GLY A 365 -12.94 -3.37 7.02
N CYS A 366 -11.93 -2.56 7.35
CA CYS A 366 -10.58 -2.68 6.79
C CYS A 366 -9.92 -4.00 7.19
N GLY A 367 -9.97 -4.37 8.48
CA GLY A 367 -9.45 -5.64 8.97
C GLY A 367 -10.14 -6.84 8.32
N GLY A 368 -11.47 -6.84 8.24
CA GLY A 368 -12.24 -7.89 7.55
C GLY A 368 -11.93 -7.97 6.05
N SER A 369 -11.75 -6.84 5.38
CA SER A 369 -11.38 -6.81 3.96
C SER A 369 -9.98 -7.35 3.72
N TRP A 370 -9.02 -7.01 4.59
CA TRP A 370 -7.66 -7.55 4.54
C TRP A 370 -7.66 -9.07 4.78
N LEU A 371 -8.42 -9.55 5.76
CA LEU A 371 -8.61 -10.98 6.00
C LEU A 371 -9.25 -11.68 4.80
N ALA A 372 -10.21 -11.05 4.12
CA ALA A 372 -10.80 -11.59 2.90
C ALA A 372 -9.78 -11.71 1.75
N GLY A 373 -8.85 -10.75 1.62
CA GLY A 373 -7.71 -10.87 0.70
C GLY A 373 -6.73 -11.98 1.13
N MET A 374 -6.44 -12.09 2.42
CA MET A 374 -5.59 -13.14 3.00
C MET A 374 -6.19 -14.55 2.91
N ALA A 375 -7.52 -14.67 2.84
CA ALA A 375 -8.21 -15.95 2.79
C ALA A 375 -7.81 -16.81 1.58
N PHE A 376 -7.21 -16.22 0.54
CA PHE A 376 -6.64 -16.96 -0.58
C PHE A 376 -5.51 -17.91 -0.17
N TYR A 377 -4.86 -17.74 0.99
CA TYR A 377 -3.95 -18.77 1.53
C TYR A 377 -4.64 -20.12 1.76
N LEU A 378 -5.97 -20.16 1.94
CA LEU A 378 -6.73 -21.41 2.02
C LEU A 378 -6.70 -22.21 0.70
N PHE A 379 -6.26 -21.62 -0.41
CA PHE A 379 -5.90 -22.37 -1.61
C PHE A 379 -4.83 -23.42 -1.35
N MET A 380 -3.82 -23.15 -0.51
CA MET A 380 -2.72 -24.08 -0.28
C MET A 380 -3.18 -25.45 0.28
N PRO A 381 -3.99 -25.54 1.34
CA PRO A 381 -4.51 -26.83 1.82
C PRO A 381 -5.46 -27.48 0.82
N LEU A 382 -6.26 -26.70 0.08
CA LEU A 382 -7.18 -27.22 -0.93
C LEU A 382 -6.44 -27.85 -2.11
N SER A 383 -5.47 -27.12 -2.69
CA SER A 383 -4.57 -27.62 -3.72
C SER A 383 -3.76 -28.80 -3.19
N GLY A 384 -3.19 -28.69 -1.99
CA GLY A 384 -2.43 -29.78 -1.38
C GLY A 384 -3.23 -31.08 -1.16
N ALA A 385 -4.56 -31.00 -1.02
CA ALA A 385 -5.42 -32.17 -0.91
C ALA A 385 -5.60 -32.92 -2.24
N THR A 386 -5.40 -32.26 -3.39
CA THR A 386 -5.41 -32.91 -4.70
C THR A 386 -4.09 -33.59 -5.05
N ASN A 387 -3.09 -33.51 -4.16
CA ASN A 387 -1.75 -34.10 -4.31
C ASN A 387 -1.06 -33.72 -5.64
N PRO A 388 -0.93 -32.41 -5.97
CA PRO A 388 -0.33 -31.96 -7.21
C PRO A 388 1.18 -32.27 -7.24
N PRO A 389 1.79 -32.40 -8.43
CA PRO A 389 3.23 -32.67 -8.56
C PRO A 389 4.12 -31.62 -7.87
N MET A 390 3.67 -30.36 -7.81
CA MET A 390 4.33 -29.31 -7.06
C MET A 390 3.53 -28.98 -5.79
N GLN A 391 4.07 -29.35 -4.62
CA GLN A 391 3.40 -29.18 -3.32
C GLN A 391 4.42 -28.95 -2.18
N TRP A 392 5.02 -27.78 -2.14
CA TRP A 392 5.98 -27.42 -1.08
C TRP A 392 5.33 -27.33 0.30
N GLY A 393 6.02 -27.85 1.31
CA GLY A 393 5.58 -27.80 2.71
C GLY A 393 4.40 -28.71 3.07
N TYR A 394 3.88 -29.51 2.13
CA TYR A 394 2.73 -30.40 2.33
C TYR A 394 1.54 -29.73 3.06
N PRO A 395 1.00 -28.61 2.54
CA PRO A 395 0.04 -27.75 3.25
C PRO A 395 -1.34 -28.37 3.43
N ARG A 396 -1.55 -29.64 3.06
CA ARG A 396 -2.77 -30.40 3.36
C ARG A 396 -2.92 -30.72 4.85
N THR A 397 -1.82 -30.70 5.61
CA THR A 397 -1.85 -30.79 7.07
C THR A 397 -1.75 -29.38 7.67
N LEU A 398 -2.27 -29.19 8.90
CA LEU A 398 -2.16 -27.90 9.59
C LEU A 398 -0.70 -27.50 9.82
N ASP A 399 0.14 -28.45 10.23
CA ASP A 399 1.57 -28.21 10.46
C ASP A 399 2.29 -27.81 9.18
N GLY A 400 2.01 -28.50 8.07
CA GLY A 400 2.56 -28.18 6.76
C GLY A 400 2.11 -26.80 6.26
N PHE A 401 0.83 -26.47 6.47
CA PHE A 401 0.28 -25.16 6.13
C PHE A 401 0.96 -24.05 6.94
N ILE A 402 1.08 -24.21 8.25
CA ILE A 402 1.75 -23.24 9.12
C ILE A 402 3.22 -23.12 8.74
N HIS A 403 3.90 -24.23 8.46
CA HIS A 403 5.30 -24.23 8.05
C HIS A 403 5.51 -23.46 6.73
N ALA A 404 4.68 -23.71 5.72
CA ALA A 404 4.71 -22.99 4.46
C ALA A 404 4.34 -21.50 4.65
N PHE A 405 3.24 -21.20 5.33
CA PHE A 405 2.79 -19.83 5.55
C PHE A 405 3.81 -18.98 6.33
N THR A 406 4.46 -19.57 7.35
CA THR A 406 5.47 -18.89 8.17
C THR A 406 6.87 -18.92 7.57
N ARG A 407 7.03 -19.49 6.37
CA ARG A 407 8.32 -19.61 5.68
C ARG A 407 9.35 -20.40 6.50
N GLY A 408 8.91 -21.43 7.21
CA GLY A 408 9.71 -22.18 8.19
C GLY A 408 10.93 -22.93 7.63
N GLN A 409 11.04 -23.06 6.31
CA GLN A 409 12.18 -23.65 5.62
C GLN A 409 13.32 -22.65 5.34
N TYR A 410 13.04 -21.35 5.43
CA TYR A 410 14.02 -20.30 5.22
C TYR A 410 14.58 -19.82 6.55
N ASP A 411 15.75 -19.18 6.49
CA ASP A 411 16.29 -18.49 7.65
C ASP A 411 15.30 -17.43 8.15
N LYS A 412 15.21 -17.36 9.49
CA LYS A 412 14.41 -16.33 10.14
C LYS A 412 14.94 -14.96 9.72
N ILE A 413 14.01 -14.03 9.49
CA ILE A 413 14.34 -12.64 9.18
C ILE A 413 15.36 -12.10 10.17
N ASN A 414 16.48 -11.56 9.65
CA ASN A 414 17.60 -11.10 10.46
C ASN A 414 17.97 -9.67 10.05
N PRO A 415 17.22 -8.66 10.53
CA PRO A 415 17.45 -7.26 10.17
C PRO A 415 18.87 -6.81 10.51
N THR A 416 19.37 -5.82 9.75
CA THR A 416 20.72 -5.28 9.90
C THR A 416 20.97 -4.88 11.35
N LYS A 417 22.07 -5.35 11.93
CA LYS A 417 22.41 -5.17 13.34
C LYS A 417 23.86 -4.76 13.53
N GLY A 418 24.12 -4.04 14.62
CA GLY A 418 25.47 -3.73 15.05
C GLY A 418 26.20 -4.97 15.54
N THR A 419 27.50 -5.04 15.26
CA THR A 419 28.41 -6.08 15.78
C THR A 419 29.47 -5.43 16.67
N GLY A 420 29.95 -6.16 17.67
CA GLY A 420 30.95 -5.70 18.62
C GLY A 420 30.49 -5.78 20.07
N ASP A 421 31.45 -5.67 20.98
CA ASP A 421 31.24 -5.88 22.42
C ASP A 421 30.80 -4.58 23.10
N THR A 422 31.20 -3.44 22.54
CA THR A 422 30.83 -2.12 23.06
C THR A 422 29.67 -1.49 22.29
N PHE A 423 28.89 -0.64 22.95
CA PHE A 423 27.81 0.12 22.32
C PHE A 423 28.30 0.96 21.12
N ILE A 424 29.51 1.53 21.23
CA ILE A 424 30.12 2.32 20.17
C ILE A 424 30.45 1.44 18.96
N GLU A 425 31.03 0.25 19.16
CA GLU A 425 31.27 -0.70 18.06
C GLU A 425 29.98 -1.12 17.39
N GLN A 426 28.93 -1.44 18.16
CA GLN A 426 27.64 -1.82 17.63
C GLN A 426 27.03 -0.73 16.75
N ILE A 427 27.01 0.52 17.22
CA ILE A 427 26.48 1.65 16.44
C ILE A 427 27.35 1.91 15.20
N THR A 428 28.68 1.84 15.34
CA THR A 428 29.61 2.10 14.24
C THR A 428 29.45 1.04 13.13
N SER A 429 29.44 -0.24 13.51
CA SER A 429 29.24 -1.37 12.60
C SER A 429 27.85 -1.34 11.94
N PHE A 430 26.81 -1.05 12.72
CA PHE A 430 25.45 -0.88 12.18
C PHE A 430 25.42 0.24 11.14
N SER A 431 25.96 1.41 11.47
CA SER A 431 25.95 2.57 10.59
C SER A 431 26.75 2.32 9.31
N ALA A 432 27.89 1.63 9.41
CA ALA A 432 28.68 1.23 8.25
C ALA A 432 27.92 0.25 7.34
N THR A 433 27.34 -0.81 7.91
CA THR A 433 26.64 -1.86 7.16
C THR A 433 25.36 -1.33 6.53
N TYR A 434 24.51 -0.67 7.32
CA TYR A 434 23.25 -0.12 6.83
C TYR A 434 23.49 1.07 5.88
N GLY A 435 24.51 1.89 6.15
CA GLY A 435 24.95 2.94 5.24
C GLY A 435 25.38 2.41 3.87
N MET A 436 26.14 1.31 3.84
CA MET A 436 26.48 0.60 2.61
C MET A 436 25.23 0.08 1.89
N GLN A 437 24.32 -0.57 2.61
CA GLN A 437 23.08 -1.12 2.03
C GLN A 437 22.20 -0.02 1.44
N LEU A 438 22.04 1.11 2.14
CA LEU A 438 21.31 2.28 1.63
C LEU A 438 22.01 2.88 0.40
N TRP A 439 23.34 2.94 0.41
CA TRP A 439 24.08 3.41 -0.75
C TRP A 439 23.86 2.51 -1.97
N ARG A 440 23.90 1.18 -1.80
CA ARG A 440 23.59 0.22 -2.88
C ARG A 440 22.15 0.33 -3.39
N PHE A 441 21.20 0.60 -2.49
CA PHE A 441 19.82 0.90 -2.88
C PHE A 441 19.71 2.17 -3.74
N LEU A 442 20.41 3.25 -3.34
CA LEU A 442 20.45 4.51 -4.11
C LEU A 442 21.18 4.35 -5.44
N GLU A 443 22.25 3.55 -5.49
CA GLU A 443 22.96 3.18 -6.71
C GLU A 443 22.03 2.43 -7.67
N GLY A 444 21.24 1.46 -7.16
CA GLY A 444 20.20 0.77 -7.93
C GLY A 444 19.18 1.74 -8.52
N LEU A 445 18.65 2.67 -7.73
CA LEU A 445 17.75 3.72 -8.24
C LEU A 445 18.43 4.59 -9.32
N SER A 446 19.69 4.97 -9.12
CA SER A 446 20.44 5.80 -10.07
C SER A 446 20.70 5.08 -11.39
N ASN A 447 21.05 3.80 -11.34
CA ASN A 447 21.30 2.98 -12.52
C ASN A 447 20.03 2.81 -13.36
N GLU A 448 18.88 2.73 -12.69
CA GLU A 448 17.60 2.46 -13.33
C GLU A 448 16.87 3.70 -13.83
N PHE A 449 16.94 4.79 -13.09
CA PHE A 449 16.24 6.03 -13.43
C PHE A 449 17.13 7.08 -14.06
N SER A 450 18.45 6.91 -14.17
CA SER A 450 19.38 8.01 -14.44
C SER A 450 19.33 9.12 -13.38
N PHE A 451 20.48 9.76 -13.16
CA PHE A 451 20.60 10.87 -12.22
C PHE A 451 19.63 12.02 -12.52
N LEU A 452 19.34 12.29 -13.79
CA LEU A 452 18.45 13.39 -14.19
C LEU A 452 17.01 13.17 -13.74
N PHE A 453 16.43 11.97 -13.93
CA PHE A 453 15.07 11.73 -13.47
C PHE A 453 15.01 11.72 -11.94
N LEU A 454 16.05 11.27 -11.24
CA LEU A 454 16.12 11.41 -9.78
C LEU A 454 16.05 12.88 -9.34
N LEU A 455 16.73 13.81 -10.01
CA LEU A 455 16.57 15.25 -9.75
C LEU A 455 15.14 15.74 -10.03
N ILE A 456 14.53 15.30 -11.14
CA ILE A 456 13.15 15.66 -11.47
C ILE A 456 12.18 15.14 -10.39
N SER A 457 12.43 13.96 -9.84
CA SER A 457 11.59 13.38 -8.77
C SER A 457 11.52 14.27 -7.52
N LEU A 458 12.54 15.11 -7.29
CA LEU A 458 12.58 16.04 -6.15
C LEU A 458 11.79 17.32 -6.40
N VAL A 459 11.43 17.65 -7.65
CA VAL A 459 10.71 18.89 -8.00
C VAL A 459 9.36 18.97 -7.30
N VAL A 460 8.70 17.82 -7.07
CA VAL A 460 7.40 17.77 -6.37
C VAL A 460 7.46 18.42 -4.98
N PHE A 461 8.61 18.34 -4.30
CA PHE A 461 8.79 18.93 -2.97
C PHE A 461 8.98 20.45 -3.01
N LEU A 462 9.51 21.00 -4.11
CA LEU A 462 9.63 22.46 -4.29
C LEU A 462 8.25 23.14 -4.32
N PHE A 463 7.24 22.44 -4.85
CA PHE A 463 5.87 22.93 -4.92
C PHE A 463 5.00 22.50 -3.73
N TYR A 464 5.53 21.68 -2.80
CA TYR A 464 4.75 21.09 -1.71
C TYR A 464 3.97 22.13 -0.89
N ARG A 465 4.57 23.29 -0.58
CA ARG A 465 3.91 24.35 0.19
C ARG A 465 2.80 25.07 -0.57
N LYS A 466 2.83 25.05 -1.91
CA LYS A 466 1.81 25.65 -2.78
C LYS A 466 0.60 24.73 -2.98
N MET A 467 0.72 23.44 -2.67
CA MET A 467 -0.37 22.46 -2.83
C MET A 467 -1.41 22.58 -1.71
N LYS A 468 -2.68 22.29 -2.05
CA LYS A 468 -3.74 22.17 -1.04
C LYS A 468 -3.47 20.98 -0.12
N ARG A 469 -4.17 20.93 1.02
CA ARG A 469 -3.95 19.91 2.08
C ARG A 469 -4.04 18.50 1.52
N ARG A 470 -5.00 18.21 0.63
CA ARG A 470 -5.26 16.87 0.13
C ARG A 470 -4.09 16.32 -0.68
N GLU A 471 -3.51 17.12 -1.55
CA GLU A 471 -2.37 16.77 -2.39
C GLU A 471 -1.11 16.63 -1.54
N ARG A 472 -0.93 17.50 -0.53
CA ARG A 472 0.13 17.33 0.48
C ARG A 472 0.04 16.00 1.22
N VAL A 473 -1.16 15.61 1.65
CA VAL A 473 -1.41 14.31 2.28
C VAL A 473 -1.06 13.16 1.34
N TRP A 474 -1.45 13.26 0.06
CA TRP A 474 -1.12 12.26 -0.95
C TRP A 474 0.40 12.11 -1.13
N ILE A 475 1.13 13.21 -1.30
CA ILE A 475 2.60 13.19 -1.46
C ILE A 475 3.30 12.59 -0.23
N ILE A 476 2.94 13.03 0.99
CA ILE A 476 3.54 12.47 2.20
C ILE A 476 3.19 10.98 2.37
N GLY A 477 1.97 10.58 2.00
CA GLY A 477 1.58 9.17 2.00
C GLY A 477 2.42 8.33 1.04
N MET A 478 2.71 8.82 -0.16
CA MET A 478 3.59 8.13 -1.12
C MET A 478 5.04 8.06 -0.62
N VAL A 479 5.55 9.11 0.01
CA VAL A 479 6.87 9.10 0.67
C VAL A 479 6.91 8.07 1.79
N ALA A 480 5.85 7.97 2.61
CA ALA A 480 5.77 6.97 3.67
C ALA A 480 5.79 5.54 3.11
N LEU A 481 5.07 5.27 2.01
CA LEU A 481 5.12 3.98 1.33
C LEU A 481 6.50 3.68 0.73
N PHE A 482 7.14 4.67 0.10
CA PHE A 482 8.52 4.56 -0.39
C PHE A 482 9.51 4.23 0.72
N ILE A 483 9.42 4.91 1.87
CA ILE A 483 10.30 4.64 3.03
C ILE A 483 10.10 3.20 3.53
N CYS A 484 8.86 2.71 3.57
CA CYS A 484 8.56 1.34 4.00
C CYS A 484 9.14 0.29 3.04
N LEU A 485 9.02 0.50 1.72
CA LEU A 485 9.43 -0.46 0.69
C LEU A 485 10.88 -0.31 0.24
N GLY A 486 11.52 0.82 0.52
CA GLY A 486 12.93 1.07 0.23
C GLY A 486 13.75 0.96 1.53
N PRO A 487 14.14 2.06 2.18
CA PRO A 487 15.00 2.07 3.36
C PRO A 487 14.65 1.05 4.45
N PHE A 488 13.37 0.98 4.86
CA PHE A 488 12.97 0.05 5.91
C PHE A 488 13.04 -1.42 5.45
N LEU A 489 12.66 -1.71 4.21
CA LEU A 489 12.81 -3.05 3.66
C LEU A 489 14.28 -3.43 3.47
N VAL A 490 15.14 -2.50 3.06
CA VAL A 490 16.61 -2.68 2.98
C VAL A 490 17.17 -3.10 4.34
N PHE A 491 16.75 -2.42 5.41
CA PHE A 491 17.12 -2.78 6.78
C PHE A 491 16.66 -4.20 7.17
N LEU A 492 15.48 -4.63 6.71
CA LEU A 492 14.95 -5.96 6.99
C LEU A 492 15.62 -7.07 6.17
N LEU A 493 15.99 -6.79 4.92
CA LEU A 493 16.61 -7.75 4.00
C LEU A 493 18.06 -8.06 4.37
N ASN A 494 18.79 -7.08 4.94
CA ASN A 494 20.16 -7.25 5.43
C ASN A 494 21.09 -7.96 4.43
N PHE A 495 21.11 -7.49 3.18
CA PHE A 495 21.91 -8.07 2.10
C PHE A 495 23.38 -7.64 2.17
N SER A 496 24.27 -8.42 1.56
CA SER A 496 25.70 -8.15 1.45
C SER A 496 26.04 -7.40 0.15
N SER A 497 27.25 -6.84 0.06
CA SER A 497 27.69 -6.02 -1.07
C SER A 497 28.18 -6.84 -2.27
N ASP A 498 28.17 -8.17 -2.18
CA ASP A 498 28.53 -9.07 -3.27
C ASP A 498 27.44 -9.09 -4.35
N ARG A 499 27.87 -9.36 -5.59
CA ARG A 499 26.98 -9.29 -6.74
C ARG A 499 25.79 -10.24 -6.63
N GLN A 500 26.00 -11.46 -6.12
CA GLN A 500 24.92 -12.44 -6.01
C GLN A 500 23.82 -11.97 -5.07
N SER A 501 24.18 -11.47 -3.88
CA SER A 501 23.20 -10.94 -2.92
C SER A 501 22.43 -9.74 -3.49
N LEU A 502 23.11 -8.84 -4.22
CA LEU A 502 22.47 -7.71 -4.87
C LEU A 502 21.46 -8.15 -5.95
N GLU A 503 21.82 -9.10 -6.81
CA GLU A 503 20.95 -9.61 -7.87
C GLU A 503 19.72 -10.35 -7.31
N LEU A 504 19.86 -11.07 -6.19
CA LEU A 504 18.74 -11.71 -5.50
C LEU A 504 17.84 -10.69 -4.77
N THR A 505 18.40 -9.58 -4.30
CA THR A 505 17.66 -8.58 -3.52
C THR A 505 16.88 -7.61 -4.41
N ARG A 506 17.38 -7.35 -5.63
CA ARG A 506 16.82 -6.35 -6.56
C ARG A 506 15.31 -6.49 -6.74
N VAL A 507 14.83 -7.73 -6.90
CA VAL A 507 13.44 -8.06 -7.18
C VAL A 507 12.47 -7.55 -6.10
N PHE A 508 12.88 -7.58 -4.83
CA PHE A 508 12.07 -7.08 -3.71
C PHE A 508 11.94 -5.55 -3.72
N LEU A 509 12.93 -4.84 -4.26
CA LEU A 509 13.02 -3.38 -4.27
C LEU A 509 12.28 -2.74 -5.46
N THR A 510 11.85 -3.53 -6.43
CA THR A 510 11.01 -3.10 -7.57
C THR A 510 9.78 -2.32 -7.11
N SER A 511 9.17 -2.74 -5.99
CA SER A 511 8.01 -2.05 -5.41
C SER A 511 8.32 -0.64 -4.91
N ALA A 512 9.54 -0.36 -4.46
CA ALA A 512 9.96 0.98 -4.08
C ALA A 512 10.15 1.89 -5.30
N HIS A 513 10.67 1.33 -6.40
CA HIS A 513 10.90 2.06 -7.65
C HIS A 513 9.61 2.68 -8.21
N VAL A 514 8.45 2.03 -7.99
CA VAL A 514 7.12 2.56 -8.36
C VAL A 514 6.90 3.98 -7.83
N PHE A 515 7.29 4.26 -6.58
CA PHE A 515 7.10 5.57 -5.97
C PHE A 515 8.16 6.59 -6.42
N ALA A 516 9.36 6.14 -6.76
CA ALA A 516 10.36 6.98 -7.42
C ALA A 516 9.85 7.43 -8.80
N ALA A 517 9.41 6.49 -9.64
CA ALA A 517 8.81 6.76 -10.95
C ALA A 517 7.56 7.66 -10.86
N MET A 518 6.71 7.43 -9.86
CA MET A 518 5.55 8.30 -9.59
C MET A 518 5.99 9.74 -9.30
N SER A 519 7.04 9.91 -8.49
CA SER A 519 7.58 11.22 -8.14
C SER A 519 8.22 11.91 -9.34
N VAL A 520 8.89 11.16 -10.23
CA VAL A 520 9.37 11.65 -11.53
C VAL A 520 8.21 12.20 -12.37
N GLY A 521 7.11 11.45 -12.50
CA GLY A 521 5.92 11.89 -13.24
C GLY A 521 5.31 13.18 -12.68
N TYR A 522 5.17 13.30 -11.36
CA TYR A 522 4.71 14.54 -10.74
C TYR A 522 5.70 15.70 -10.90
N GLY A 523 7.00 15.42 -10.84
CA GLY A 523 8.04 16.41 -11.11
C GLY A 523 7.95 16.96 -12.53
N LEU A 524 7.84 16.07 -13.53
CA LEU A 524 7.65 16.44 -14.95
C LEU A 524 6.38 17.26 -15.16
N THR A 525 5.30 16.89 -14.49
CA THR A 525 4.04 17.64 -14.53
C THR A 525 4.24 19.09 -14.09
N LEU A 526 4.89 19.29 -12.95
CA LEU A 526 5.10 20.63 -12.39
C LEU A 526 6.04 21.47 -13.25
N LEU A 527 7.11 20.88 -13.79
CA LEU A 527 8.00 21.56 -14.73
C LEU A 527 7.23 21.97 -15.99
N ALA A 528 6.53 21.03 -16.64
CA ALA A 528 5.81 21.29 -17.88
C ALA A 528 4.67 22.30 -17.69
N ALA A 529 3.91 22.19 -16.61
CA ALA A 529 2.84 23.15 -16.29
C ALA A 529 3.41 24.55 -16.03
N SER A 530 4.49 24.66 -15.24
CA SER A 530 5.14 25.95 -14.95
C SER A 530 5.72 26.59 -16.21
N MET A 531 6.36 25.80 -17.08
CA MET A 531 6.87 26.27 -18.37
C MET A 531 5.77 26.71 -19.32
N THR A 532 4.60 26.07 -19.26
CA THR A 532 3.47 26.41 -20.13
C THR A 532 2.78 27.70 -19.67
N VAL A 533 2.63 27.89 -18.35
CA VAL A 533 1.97 29.08 -17.78
C VAL A 533 2.89 30.29 -17.80
N HIS A 534 4.17 30.11 -17.47
CA HIS A 534 5.16 31.19 -17.36
C HIS A 534 6.15 31.19 -18.53
N PHE A 535 5.66 30.87 -19.73
CA PHE A 535 6.49 30.64 -20.91
C PHE A 535 7.42 31.83 -21.22
N ASP A 536 6.88 33.05 -21.25
CA ASP A 536 7.67 34.23 -21.63
C ASP A 536 8.82 34.52 -20.67
N SER A 537 8.62 34.30 -19.37
CA SER A 537 9.66 34.51 -18.35
C SER A 537 10.66 33.35 -18.28
N LEU A 538 10.22 32.12 -18.56
CA LEU A 538 11.06 30.92 -18.42
C LEU A 538 11.72 30.47 -19.72
N LYS A 539 11.31 30.98 -20.89
CA LYS A 539 11.74 30.50 -22.22
C LYS A 539 13.25 30.28 -22.33
N LYS A 540 14.06 31.27 -21.94
CA LYS A 540 15.54 31.18 -22.03
C LYS A 540 16.10 30.10 -21.12
N VAL A 541 15.64 30.04 -19.88
CA VAL A 541 16.06 29.05 -18.88
C VAL A 541 15.63 27.64 -19.31
N SER A 542 14.40 27.50 -19.82
CA SER A 542 13.85 26.24 -20.32
C SER A 542 14.61 25.68 -21.51
N ILE A 543 14.98 26.52 -22.48
CA ILE A 543 15.78 26.08 -23.63
C ILE A 543 17.17 25.62 -23.16
N LEU A 544 17.81 26.39 -22.29
CA LEU A 544 19.13 26.01 -21.76
C LEU A 544 19.07 24.71 -20.95
N ALA A 545 18.09 24.58 -20.06
CA ALA A 545 17.89 23.37 -19.27
C ALA A 545 17.57 22.15 -20.15
N GLY A 546 16.80 22.33 -21.22
CA GLY A 546 16.52 21.29 -22.21
C GLY A 546 17.76 20.86 -22.98
N LEU A 547 18.62 21.81 -23.38
CA LEU A 547 19.91 21.50 -24.02
C LEU A 547 20.84 20.75 -23.07
N CYS A 548 20.96 21.17 -21.81
CA CYS A 548 21.73 20.45 -20.80
C CYS A 548 21.18 19.03 -20.58
N ALA A 549 19.85 18.86 -20.50
CA ALA A 549 19.23 17.55 -20.35
C ALA A 549 19.50 16.63 -21.55
N LEU A 550 19.43 17.16 -22.77
CA LEU A 550 19.76 16.42 -23.99
C LEU A 550 21.23 16.04 -24.06
N ASP A 551 22.14 16.93 -23.66
CA ASP A 551 23.57 16.68 -23.58
C ASP A 551 23.88 15.56 -22.59
N PHE A 552 23.36 15.65 -21.36
CA PHE A 552 23.50 14.59 -20.35
C PHE A 552 22.92 13.25 -20.81
N ALA A 553 21.74 13.26 -21.44
CA ALA A 553 21.12 12.05 -21.97
C ALA A 553 21.97 11.41 -23.09
N SER A 554 22.51 12.23 -23.99
CA SER A 554 23.38 11.79 -25.08
C SER A 554 24.71 11.23 -24.55
N PHE A 555 25.31 11.91 -23.57
CA PHE A 555 26.51 11.42 -22.89
C PHE A 555 26.27 10.08 -22.21
N THR A 556 25.17 9.97 -21.45
CA THR A 556 24.81 8.72 -20.75
C THR A 556 24.58 7.57 -21.73
N LEU A 557 23.87 7.84 -22.84
CA LEU A 557 23.66 6.86 -23.90
C LEU A 557 24.98 6.41 -24.53
N ALA A 558 25.87 7.36 -24.84
CA ALA A 558 27.17 7.06 -25.44
C ALA A 558 28.04 6.19 -24.50
N VAL A 559 28.15 6.56 -23.23
CA VAL A 559 28.93 5.80 -22.23
C VAL A 559 28.36 4.40 -22.01
N ASN A 560 27.04 4.26 -21.94
CA ASN A 560 26.40 2.97 -21.70
C ASN A 560 26.44 2.06 -22.93
N SER A 561 26.41 2.61 -24.15
CA SER A 561 26.52 1.83 -25.39
C SER A 561 27.91 1.23 -25.64
N GLN A 562 28.93 1.68 -24.88
CA GLN A 562 30.29 1.17 -24.96
C GLN A 562 30.60 0.05 -23.94
N ARG A 563 29.64 -0.27 -23.06
CA ARG A 563 29.72 -1.40 -22.12
C ARG A 563 28.90 -2.55 -22.66
#